data_AF-A0A511T4X7-F1
#
_entry.id   AF-A0A511T4X7-F1
#
_cell.length_a   1.000
_cell.length_b   1.000
_cell.length_c   1.000
_cell.angle_alpha   90.00
_cell.angle_beta   90.00
_cell.angle_gamma   90.00
#
_symmetry.space_group_name_H-M   'P 1'
#
loop_
_entity.id
_entity.type
_entity.pdbx_description
1 polymer ?
#
loop_
_entity_poly.entity_id
_entity_poly.type
_entity_poly.pdbx_seq_one_letter_code
_entity_poly.pdbx_strand_id
1 'polypeptide(L)'
;MCSLRRLTAMLLLLLAFGCGQDGLPENEAEPLAARADPAVRGDWTIQNACGNAGTTPQIFTNTLMSPPALNMGGGAPANWNPESGRIRRGGIEYVSANGLRFELITDRCTYIKEVKVGSRVLTSTYTDGYWYSATDASYQPADPSRYGYNLWIFFPYLGDGSTNQVTITVGRTFGSGVATYSFPMVQVDTVEASYASAPMGFSRAELWNMFGKALYEKFNRETNSTVITSTDGSMRRIYDYDPSSLQLSVTSNGVGFSFKFKTDINNWCDPTIRAYGTFKLKADFSGISVDWVTAPQASLDWPFLCNAVQVVPILGLIPNLIYDIVESEAAGSMSSTIENSIIASLPGTGSVQLFLDGSTTRTNELLVNLKLPAPSIKINVPYDAFDMTRSATLFPSGENLTLLASGLGVNDYVAGVTPQTTLYSGPGGVPRYGSTTWPNPQTLSRASNPVWYGQPIARLLARTWPTALSTSTYQYTSGCTFKAHNMFGNASVRFGVNDTATDAQRLRGVFGAAPGYSLRVVFLNEFNPTTGDGASRCGSMTSGPVVSSDLSVLANP
;
A
#
# COMPACT_ATOMS: atom_id res chain seq x y z
N MET A 1 3.45 38.65 -16.61
CA MET A 1 2.90 39.75 -15.80
C MET A 1 3.90 40.07 -14.69
N CYS A 2 4.25 41.34 -14.56
CA CYS A 2 5.25 41.91 -13.64
C CYS A 2 4.87 41.81 -12.15
N SER A 3 5.88 42.09 -11.30
CA SER A 3 5.84 42.53 -9.89
C SER A 3 6.26 41.45 -8.86
N LEU A 4 7.22 41.62 -7.94
CA LEU A 4 8.12 42.73 -7.61
C LEU A 4 9.31 42.17 -6.80
N ARG A 5 10.36 42.98 -6.72
CA ARG A 5 11.68 42.76 -6.10
C ARG A 5 11.71 43.22 -4.62
N ARG A 6 12.72 42.71 -3.89
CA ARG A 6 13.54 43.29 -2.78
C ARG A 6 13.14 43.09 -1.31
N LEU A 7 14.08 42.53 -0.54
CA LEU A 7 14.76 43.08 0.66
C LEU A 7 15.70 41.97 1.24
N THR A 8 17.03 41.95 1.06
CA THR A 8 18.17 42.72 1.62
C THR A 8 18.49 42.47 3.12
N ALA A 9 19.53 41.64 3.35
CA ALA A 9 20.71 41.73 4.24
C ALA A 9 20.64 41.97 5.78
N MET A 10 21.39 41.13 6.54
CA MET A 10 22.32 41.44 7.67
C MET A 10 22.92 40.12 8.23
N LEU A 11 24.19 39.72 8.02
CA LEU A 11 25.48 40.08 8.65
C LEU A 11 25.61 39.75 10.17
N LEU A 12 26.21 38.61 10.54
CA LEU A 12 27.49 38.40 11.28
C LEU A 12 27.76 39.30 12.51
N LEU A 13 28.07 38.71 13.69
CA LEU A 13 29.44 38.54 14.24
C LEU A 13 29.52 38.47 15.81
N LEU A 14 30.22 37.44 16.31
CA LEU A 14 31.18 37.34 17.46
C LEU A 14 30.90 37.80 18.92
N LEU A 15 31.15 36.84 19.84
CA LEU A 15 31.94 36.82 21.10
C LEU A 15 32.09 38.10 21.95
N ALA A 16 31.92 37.96 23.29
CA ALA A 16 32.96 38.25 24.32
C ALA A 16 32.44 38.31 25.78
N PHE A 17 33.14 37.57 26.66
CA PHE A 17 33.59 37.89 28.04
C PHE A 17 32.61 38.25 29.19
N GLY A 18 32.87 37.61 30.34
CA GLY A 18 32.47 38.07 31.68
C GLY A 18 33.06 37.20 32.80
N CYS A 19 34.23 37.59 33.32
CA CYS A 19 34.82 37.08 34.56
C CYS A 19 34.03 37.59 35.79
N GLY A 20 34.07 36.83 36.89
CA GLY A 20 33.67 37.29 38.22
C GLY A 20 34.16 36.32 39.31
N GLN A 21 35.21 36.73 40.03
CA GLN A 21 35.67 36.13 41.29
C GLN A 21 35.01 36.80 42.50
N ASP A 22 35.16 36.12 43.65
CA ASP A 22 35.30 36.62 45.03
C ASP A 22 34.14 36.38 46.01
N GLY A 23 34.53 35.83 47.17
CA GLY A 23 33.80 35.98 48.43
C GLY A 23 33.80 34.76 49.36
N LEU A 24 34.91 34.51 50.07
CA LEU A 24 34.89 33.86 51.39
C LEU A 24 34.54 34.91 52.48
N PRO A 25 34.01 34.46 53.63
CA PRO A 25 34.83 34.59 54.84
C PRO A 25 34.76 33.41 55.83
N GLU A 26 35.92 33.14 56.44
CA GLU A 26 36.17 32.61 57.80
C GLU A 26 35.43 33.43 58.88
N ASN A 27 35.22 33.08 60.15
CA ASN A 27 35.41 31.94 61.07
C ASN A 27 34.60 32.37 62.32
N GLU A 28 34.08 31.45 63.14
CA GLU A 28 34.10 31.60 64.61
C GLU A 28 33.71 30.31 65.37
N ALA A 29 34.72 29.80 66.10
CA ALA A 29 34.76 29.18 67.44
C ALA A 29 33.88 27.97 67.85
N GLU A 30 34.60 26.95 68.36
CA GLU A 30 34.14 25.72 69.04
C GLU A 30 33.45 25.95 70.41
N PRO A 31 32.87 24.89 71.05
CA PRO A 31 33.69 24.07 71.96
C PRO A 31 33.45 22.54 71.91
N LEU A 32 34.52 21.83 72.26
CA LEU A 32 34.69 20.38 72.45
C LEU A 32 33.68 19.73 73.43
N ALA A 33 33.11 18.59 73.04
CA ALA A 33 32.81 17.48 73.95
C ALA A 33 32.57 16.14 73.21
N ALA A 34 33.15 15.08 73.78
CA ALA A 34 32.84 13.66 73.59
C ALA A 34 33.22 12.99 72.26
N ARG A 35 34.46 12.49 72.26
CA ARG A 35 34.98 11.42 71.40
C ARG A 35 34.12 10.15 71.56
N ALA A 36 33.34 9.83 70.54
CA ALA A 36 32.91 8.47 70.23
C ALA A 36 33.41 8.18 68.81
N ASP A 37 34.30 7.21 68.67
CA ASP A 37 34.79 6.77 67.36
C ASP A 37 33.58 6.44 66.47
N PRO A 38 33.45 7.03 65.27
CA PRO A 38 32.46 6.55 64.33
C PRO A 38 32.84 5.11 64.00
N ALA A 39 31.93 4.18 64.28
CA ALA A 39 31.94 2.90 63.61
C ALA A 39 31.80 3.21 62.12
N VAL A 40 32.93 3.37 61.43
CA VAL A 40 33.00 3.29 59.98
C VAL A 40 32.64 1.85 59.67
N ARG A 41 31.34 1.62 59.50
CA ARG A 41 30.83 0.45 58.80
C ARG A 41 31.35 0.63 57.38
N GLY A 42 32.54 0.09 57.13
CA GLY A 42 33.08 -0.02 55.79
C GLY A 42 32.14 -0.92 55.02
N ASP A 43 31.13 -0.32 54.38
CA ASP A 43 30.53 -0.88 53.18
C ASP A 43 31.66 -0.93 52.15
N TRP A 44 32.48 -1.97 52.24
CA TRP A 44 33.28 -2.42 51.13
C TRP A 44 32.28 -2.90 50.09
N THR A 45 31.74 -1.97 49.30
CA THR A 45 31.27 -2.32 47.97
C THR A 45 32.50 -2.89 47.28
N ILE A 46 32.61 -4.22 47.28
CA ILE A 46 33.66 -4.94 46.56
C ILE A 46 33.45 -4.55 45.09
N GLN A 47 34.18 -3.53 44.67
CA GLN A 47 34.26 -3.09 43.30
C GLN A 47 35.09 -4.17 42.61
N ASN A 48 34.43 -5.21 42.11
CA ASN A 48 35.08 -6.14 41.21
C ASN A 48 35.48 -5.38 39.93
N ALA A 49 36.30 -6.00 39.08
CA ALA A 49 36.71 -5.41 37.78
C ALA A 49 35.53 -5.06 36.83
N CYS A 50 34.29 -5.27 37.29
CA CYS A 50 33.02 -5.12 36.60
C CYS A 50 32.10 -4.04 37.22
N GLY A 51 32.53 -3.39 38.31
CA GLY A 51 31.75 -2.37 39.03
C GLY A 51 30.78 -2.94 40.10
N ASN A 52 30.11 -2.05 40.83
CA ASN A 52 29.16 -2.43 41.89
C ASN A 52 27.96 -3.22 41.33
N ALA A 53 27.59 -4.31 42.01
CA ALA A 53 26.49 -5.22 41.64
C ALA A 53 25.12 -4.54 41.38
N GLY A 54 24.91 -3.33 41.90
CA GLY A 54 23.68 -2.55 41.74
C GLY A 54 23.68 -1.55 40.57
N THR A 55 24.76 -1.40 39.80
CA THR A 55 24.79 -0.39 38.72
C THR A 55 24.05 -0.87 37.48
N THR A 56 23.21 0.01 36.94
CA THR A 56 22.55 -0.21 35.65
C THR A 56 23.63 -0.27 34.56
N PRO A 57 23.72 -1.35 33.77
CA PRO A 57 24.66 -1.41 32.65
C PRO A 57 24.31 -0.39 31.57
N GLN A 58 25.31 0.09 30.85
CA GLN A 58 25.12 0.99 29.72
C GLN A 58 25.17 0.25 28.39
N ILE A 59 24.34 0.71 27.44
CA ILE A 59 24.35 0.30 26.04
C ILE A 59 24.85 1.50 25.25
N PHE A 60 26.04 1.39 24.66
CA PHE A 60 26.70 2.48 23.95
C PHE A 60 26.30 2.54 22.48
N THR A 61 26.22 1.39 21.82
CA THR A 61 25.83 1.32 20.41
C THR A 61 24.99 0.07 20.16
N ASN A 62 24.13 0.17 19.15
CA ASN A 62 23.22 -0.88 18.72
C ASN A 62 23.08 -0.84 17.19
N THR A 63 24.06 -1.40 16.51
CA THR A 63 24.09 -1.37 15.05
C THR A 63 23.39 -2.59 14.48
N LEU A 64 22.32 -2.36 13.72
CA LEU A 64 21.70 -3.43 12.94
C LEU A 64 22.49 -3.65 11.64
N MET A 65 23.12 -4.81 11.53
CA MET A 65 24.02 -5.16 10.42
C MET A 65 23.30 -5.83 9.25
N SER A 66 22.33 -6.69 9.55
CA SER A 66 21.60 -7.48 8.54
C SER A 66 20.11 -7.57 8.90
N PRO A 67 19.20 -7.49 7.92
CA PRO A 67 19.47 -7.33 6.48
C PRO A 67 20.05 -5.95 6.10
N PRO A 68 20.69 -5.82 4.91
CA PRO A 68 21.22 -4.54 4.43
C PRO A 68 20.14 -3.47 4.33
N ALA A 69 20.44 -2.28 4.82
CA ALA A 69 19.54 -1.14 4.74
C ALA A 69 19.63 -0.45 3.37
N LEU A 70 18.52 0.16 2.92
CA LEU A 70 18.59 1.18 1.87
C LEU A 70 19.49 2.36 2.32
N ASN A 71 20.17 2.96 1.35
CA ASN A 71 20.96 4.17 1.55
C ASN A 71 20.03 5.35 1.90
N MET A 72 20.59 6.41 2.50
CA MET A 72 19.87 7.67 2.64
C MET A 72 19.35 8.15 1.28
N GLY A 73 18.08 8.53 1.18
CA GLY A 73 17.42 8.86 -0.09
C GLY A 73 16.74 7.67 -0.78
N GLY A 74 16.76 6.48 -0.17
CA GLY A 74 16.04 5.30 -0.65
C GLY A 74 16.74 4.50 -1.75
N GLY A 75 17.99 4.81 -2.08
CA GLY A 75 18.78 4.07 -3.07
C GLY A 75 19.23 2.69 -2.55
N ALA A 76 19.24 1.68 -3.41
CA ALA A 76 19.75 0.35 -3.08
C ALA A 76 21.30 0.36 -3.00
N PRO A 77 21.92 -0.23 -1.97
CA PRO A 77 23.36 -0.51 -1.98
C PRO A 77 23.72 -1.61 -3.00
N ALA A 78 25.01 -1.82 -3.26
CA ALA A 78 25.47 -2.88 -4.14
C ALA A 78 25.03 -4.26 -3.65
N ASN A 79 24.62 -5.15 -4.57
CA ASN A 79 24.11 -6.51 -4.28
C ASN A 79 22.89 -6.56 -3.36
N TRP A 80 22.15 -5.46 -3.25
CA TRP A 80 20.92 -5.42 -2.46
C TRP A 80 19.83 -6.29 -3.09
N ASN A 81 19.10 -7.01 -2.24
CA ASN A 81 17.94 -7.82 -2.63
C ASN A 81 16.70 -7.31 -1.88
N PRO A 82 15.59 -7.00 -2.59
CA PRO A 82 14.34 -6.55 -1.97
C PRO A 82 13.73 -7.55 -0.99
N GLU A 83 13.94 -8.85 -1.20
CA GLU A 83 13.44 -9.94 -0.35
C GLU A 83 14.29 -10.12 0.92
N SER A 84 15.49 -9.54 0.98
CA SER A 84 16.36 -9.60 2.17
C SER A 84 16.93 -8.23 2.49
N GLY A 85 16.08 -7.21 2.48
CA GLY A 85 16.43 -5.81 2.76
C GLY A 85 15.78 -5.26 4.03
N ARG A 86 16.23 -4.06 4.42
CA ARG A 86 15.52 -3.22 5.39
C ARG A 86 15.47 -1.75 4.99
N ILE A 87 14.55 -1.03 5.61
CA ILE A 87 14.56 0.43 5.68
C ILE A 87 14.22 0.86 7.10
N ARG A 88 14.85 1.92 7.60
CA ARG A 88 14.56 2.50 8.91
C ARG A 88 13.86 3.85 8.75
N ARG A 89 12.72 4.06 9.40
CA ARG A 89 12.02 5.36 9.42
C ARG A 89 11.36 5.65 10.76
N GLY A 90 11.53 6.86 11.30
CA GLY A 90 10.88 7.27 12.56
C GLY A 90 11.14 6.33 13.73
N GLY A 91 12.32 5.70 13.79
CA GLY A 91 12.66 4.70 14.80
C GLY A 91 12.09 3.30 14.55
N ILE A 92 11.36 3.07 13.45
CA ILE A 92 10.81 1.77 13.04
C ILE A 92 11.74 1.10 12.03
N GLU A 93 11.98 -0.20 12.21
CA GLU A 93 12.70 -1.05 11.26
C GLU A 93 11.69 -1.84 10.42
N TYR A 94 11.67 -1.63 9.10
CA TYR A 94 10.88 -2.45 8.17
C TYR A 94 11.81 -3.51 7.57
N VAL A 95 11.48 -4.77 7.78
CA VAL A 95 12.39 -5.91 7.57
C VAL A 95 11.71 -6.94 6.68
N SER A 96 12.33 -7.30 5.57
CA SER A 96 11.81 -8.34 4.66
C SER A 96 12.43 -9.73 4.88
N ALA A 97 13.31 -9.87 5.87
CA ALA A 97 14.01 -11.13 6.16
C ALA A 97 13.39 -11.89 7.34
N ASN A 98 13.78 -13.16 7.50
CA ASN A 98 13.44 -14.04 8.62
C ASN A 98 14.42 -13.93 9.82
N GLY A 99 15.23 -12.87 9.87
CA GLY A 99 16.15 -12.66 10.97
C GLY A 99 16.89 -11.35 10.89
N LEU A 100 17.49 -10.99 12.03
CA LEU A 100 18.24 -9.77 12.24
C LEU A 100 19.60 -10.07 12.85
N ARG A 101 20.64 -9.36 12.40
CA ARG A 101 21.97 -9.43 12.99
C ARG A 101 22.35 -8.09 13.61
N PHE A 102 22.66 -8.09 14.91
CA PHE A 102 23.03 -6.91 15.69
C PHE A 102 24.47 -6.95 16.13
N GLU A 103 25.10 -5.78 16.13
CA GLU A 103 26.26 -5.51 16.96
C GLU A 103 25.82 -4.62 18.12
N LEU A 104 26.02 -5.11 19.34
CA LEU A 104 25.65 -4.40 20.57
C LEU A 104 26.92 -4.13 21.37
N ILE A 105 27.23 -2.86 21.63
CA ILE A 105 28.34 -2.48 22.51
C ILE A 105 27.77 -2.04 23.86
N THR A 106 28.33 -2.61 24.92
CA THR A 106 27.88 -2.43 26.30
C THR A 106 29.08 -2.19 27.22
N ASP A 107 28.81 -1.96 28.50
CA ASP A 107 29.85 -2.07 29.53
C ASP A 107 30.48 -3.46 29.55
N ARG A 108 31.75 -3.52 29.94
CA ARG A 108 32.42 -4.78 30.28
C ARG A 108 31.69 -5.49 31.42
N CYS A 109 31.76 -6.82 31.40
CA CYS A 109 31.09 -7.70 32.37
C CYS A 109 29.56 -7.58 32.38
N THR A 110 28.99 -7.49 31.20
CA THR A 110 27.57 -7.70 30.99
C THR A 110 27.36 -9.09 30.37
N TYR A 111 26.10 -9.46 30.19
CA TYR A 111 25.68 -10.60 29.36
C TYR A 111 24.29 -10.33 28.79
N ILE A 112 23.94 -11.02 27.71
CA ILE A 112 22.58 -10.99 27.16
C ILE A 112 21.67 -11.77 28.11
N LYS A 113 20.86 -11.06 28.88
CA LYS A 113 19.94 -11.64 29.85
C LYS A 113 18.69 -12.20 29.17
N GLU A 114 18.14 -11.46 28.22
CA GLU A 114 16.89 -11.83 27.55
C GLU A 114 16.80 -11.18 26.18
N VAL A 115 16.23 -11.90 25.21
CA VAL A 115 15.81 -11.37 23.91
C VAL A 115 14.35 -11.72 23.71
N LYS A 116 13.52 -10.73 23.35
CA LYS A 116 12.10 -10.90 23.03
C LYS A 116 11.77 -10.37 21.64
N VAL A 117 10.83 -11.04 20.97
CA VAL A 117 10.16 -10.58 19.76
C VAL A 117 8.66 -10.60 20.03
N GLY A 118 8.03 -9.43 20.08
CA GLY A 118 6.66 -9.29 20.56
C GLY A 118 6.56 -9.74 22.03
N SER A 119 5.62 -10.63 22.33
CA SER A 119 5.47 -11.23 23.66
C SER A 119 6.37 -12.46 23.90
N ARG A 120 7.05 -12.98 22.86
CA ARG A 120 7.81 -14.24 22.94
C ARG A 120 9.23 -13.99 23.42
N VAL A 121 9.61 -14.68 24.51
CA VAL A 121 11.02 -14.80 24.93
C VAL A 121 11.71 -15.82 24.04
N LEU A 122 12.87 -15.46 23.49
CA LEU A 122 13.65 -16.34 22.64
C LEU A 122 14.65 -17.14 23.46
N THR A 123 14.95 -18.34 22.96
CA THR A 123 16.00 -19.23 23.50
C THR A 123 17.08 -19.46 22.45
N SER A 124 18.21 -20.05 22.84
CA SER A 124 19.25 -20.48 21.91
C SER A 124 18.87 -21.70 21.07
N THR A 125 17.76 -22.36 21.40
CA THR A 125 17.20 -23.49 20.66
C THR A 125 16.10 -23.04 19.70
N TYR A 126 16.15 -23.54 18.47
CA TYR A 126 15.11 -23.33 17.45
C TYR A 126 13.77 -23.91 17.89
N THR A 127 12.77 -23.05 18.10
CA THR A 127 11.42 -23.44 18.48
C THR A 127 10.41 -22.62 17.67
N ASP A 128 9.56 -23.30 16.88
CA ASP A 128 8.54 -22.68 15.99
C ASP A 128 9.08 -21.56 15.09
N GLY A 129 10.30 -21.68 14.59
CA GLY A 129 10.90 -20.62 13.76
C GLY A 129 11.46 -19.45 14.55
N TYR A 130 11.58 -19.55 15.86
CA TYR A 130 12.21 -18.54 16.71
C TYR A 130 13.45 -19.09 17.40
N TRP A 131 14.52 -18.29 17.44
CA TRP A 131 15.69 -18.50 18.30
C TRP A 131 16.57 -17.25 18.29
N TYR A 132 17.56 -17.21 19.17
CA TYR A 132 18.64 -16.24 19.07
C TYR A 132 20.01 -16.88 19.37
N SER A 133 21.08 -16.31 18.84
CA SER A 133 22.43 -16.53 19.35
C SER A 133 23.06 -15.22 19.75
N ALA A 134 23.96 -15.29 20.72
CA ALA A 134 24.82 -14.19 21.11
C ALA A 134 26.24 -14.75 21.21
N THR A 135 27.15 -14.18 20.43
CA THR A 135 28.58 -14.47 20.51
C THR A 135 29.33 -13.17 20.73
N ASP A 136 30.61 -13.26 21.04
CA ASP A 136 31.50 -12.11 21.05
C ASP A 136 31.51 -11.44 19.68
N ALA A 137 31.53 -10.11 19.66
CA ALA A 137 31.77 -9.36 18.44
C ALA A 137 33.14 -9.72 17.87
N SER A 138 33.21 -9.85 16.54
CA SER A 138 34.45 -10.20 15.83
C SER A 138 35.56 -9.17 16.07
N TYR A 139 35.18 -7.93 16.36
CA TYR A 139 36.06 -6.86 16.82
C TYR A 139 35.53 -6.31 18.14
N GLN A 140 36.36 -6.37 19.18
CA GLN A 140 36.02 -5.74 20.45
C GLN A 140 36.33 -4.24 20.39
N PRO A 141 35.58 -3.40 21.12
CA PRO A 141 35.86 -1.97 21.18
C PRO A 141 37.29 -1.69 21.67
N ALA A 142 37.93 -0.65 21.13
CA ALA A 142 39.27 -0.24 21.57
C ALA A 142 39.29 0.24 23.03
N ASP A 143 38.16 0.74 23.53
CA ASP A 143 37.96 1.12 24.92
C ASP A 143 37.82 -0.16 25.79
N PRO A 144 38.76 -0.43 26.71
CA PRO A 144 38.80 -1.66 27.50
C PRO A 144 37.70 -1.75 28.57
N SER A 145 36.94 -0.66 28.77
CA SER A 145 35.75 -0.64 29.63
C SER A 145 34.48 -1.14 28.93
N ARG A 146 34.56 -1.40 27.62
CA ARG A 146 33.42 -1.82 26.80
C ARG A 146 33.55 -3.25 26.32
N TYR A 147 32.42 -3.82 25.90
CA TYR A 147 32.34 -5.16 25.38
C TYR A 147 31.28 -5.28 24.28
N GLY A 148 31.64 -5.93 23.18
CA GLY A 148 30.82 -6.10 22.00
C GLY A 148 30.21 -7.50 21.88
N TYR A 149 28.92 -7.55 21.58
CA TYR A 149 28.18 -8.77 21.22
C TYR A 149 27.77 -8.75 19.75
N ASN A 150 27.88 -9.91 19.09
CA ASN A 150 27.20 -10.21 17.85
C ASN A 150 25.94 -11.02 18.19
N LEU A 151 24.77 -10.42 18.02
CA LEU A 151 23.51 -11.14 18.20
C LEU A 151 22.90 -11.51 16.85
N TRP A 152 22.40 -12.73 16.74
CA TRP A 152 21.51 -13.14 15.66
C TRP A 152 20.16 -13.46 16.26
N ILE A 153 19.12 -12.76 15.81
CA ILE A 153 17.74 -12.97 16.22
C ILE A 153 16.99 -13.53 15.01
N PHE A 154 16.34 -14.67 15.15
CA PHE A 154 15.60 -15.33 14.08
C PHE A 154 14.12 -15.46 14.45
N PHE A 155 13.25 -15.25 13.47
CA PHE A 155 11.80 -15.30 13.61
C PHE A 155 11.14 -15.75 12.30
N PRO A 156 9.93 -16.31 12.32
CA PRO A 156 9.21 -16.70 11.11
C PRO A 156 8.93 -15.47 10.24
N TYR A 157 9.16 -15.62 8.94
CA TYR A 157 8.76 -14.61 7.97
C TYR A 157 7.24 -14.55 7.85
N LEU A 158 6.65 -13.35 8.01
CA LEU A 158 5.22 -13.13 7.81
C LEU A 158 4.91 -12.28 6.58
N GLY A 159 5.69 -11.22 6.33
CA GLY A 159 5.52 -10.32 5.19
C GLY A 159 4.17 -9.57 5.13
N ASP A 160 3.37 -9.61 6.20
CA ASP A 160 1.98 -9.15 6.24
C ASP A 160 1.80 -7.73 6.78
N GLY A 161 2.92 -7.05 7.10
CA GLY A 161 2.94 -5.74 7.73
C GLY A 161 2.70 -5.77 9.24
N SER A 162 2.72 -6.94 9.89
CA SER A 162 2.64 -7.06 11.34
C SER A 162 3.82 -6.38 12.03
N THR A 163 3.55 -5.77 13.19
CA THR A 163 4.57 -5.10 14.01
C THR A 163 4.85 -5.89 15.27
N ASN A 164 6.12 -6.20 15.52
CA ASN A 164 6.62 -6.76 16.75
C ASN A 164 7.61 -5.81 17.42
N GLN A 165 7.53 -5.67 18.73
CA GLN A 165 8.59 -5.00 19.49
C GLN A 165 9.76 -5.97 19.68
N VAL A 166 10.94 -5.62 19.21
CA VAL A 166 12.16 -6.38 19.53
C VAL A 166 12.78 -5.76 20.77
N THR A 167 13.05 -6.59 21.78
CA THR A 167 13.59 -6.14 23.07
C THR A 167 14.81 -6.96 23.41
N ILE A 168 15.93 -6.29 23.69
CA ILE A 168 17.18 -6.91 24.11
C ILE A 168 17.49 -6.37 25.51
N THR A 169 17.54 -7.27 26.48
CA THR A 169 17.87 -6.95 27.87
C THR A 169 19.26 -7.48 28.19
N VAL A 170 20.13 -6.59 28.67
CA VAL A 170 21.47 -6.91 29.15
C VAL A 170 21.52 -6.83 30.66
N GLY A 171 22.19 -7.80 31.28
CA GLY A 171 22.39 -7.89 32.72
C GLY A 171 23.85 -7.79 33.12
N ARG A 172 24.13 -7.43 34.37
CA ARG A 172 25.48 -7.47 34.97
C ARG A 172 25.85 -8.90 35.37
N THR A 173 27.04 -9.38 35.00
CA THR A 173 27.51 -10.75 35.31
C THR A 173 27.56 -11.06 36.81
N PHE A 174 27.72 -10.03 37.66
CA PHE A 174 27.80 -10.17 39.12
C PHE A 174 26.86 -9.20 39.85
N GLY A 175 25.65 -8.99 39.31
CA GLY A 175 24.72 -8.00 39.86
C GLY A 175 23.27 -8.16 39.41
N SER A 176 22.41 -7.28 39.91
CA SER A 176 20.98 -7.24 39.57
C SER A 176 20.62 -6.17 38.53
N GLY A 177 21.55 -5.24 38.25
CA GLY A 177 21.35 -4.17 37.28
C GLY A 177 21.05 -4.70 35.87
N VAL A 178 20.03 -4.13 35.23
CA VAL A 178 19.63 -4.46 33.86
C VAL A 178 19.42 -3.19 33.04
N ALA A 179 19.71 -3.27 31.75
CA ALA A 179 19.35 -2.24 30.79
C ALA A 179 18.70 -2.89 29.57
N THR A 180 17.78 -2.15 28.96
CA THR A 180 16.95 -2.65 27.87
C THR A 180 17.07 -1.73 26.68
N TYR A 181 17.27 -2.33 25.51
CA TYR A 181 17.16 -1.68 24.22
C TYR A 181 15.96 -2.26 23.48
N SER A 182 15.12 -1.39 22.90
CA SER A 182 13.94 -1.83 22.18
C SER A 182 13.66 -0.96 20.97
N PHE A 183 13.11 -1.58 19.94
CA PHE A 183 12.64 -0.89 18.74
C PHE A 183 11.49 -1.67 18.10
N PRO A 184 10.55 -0.98 17.44
CA PRO A 184 9.51 -1.64 16.66
C PRO A 184 10.07 -2.16 15.34
N MET A 185 9.71 -3.41 15.03
CA MET A 185 10.01 -4.08 13.77
C MET A 185 8.72 -4.40 13.02
N VAL A 186 8.59 -3.89 11.81
CA VAL A 186 7.50 -4.23 10.88
C VAL A 186 8.00 -5.29 9.92
N GLN A 187 7.32 -6.43 9.85
CA GLN A 187 7.65 -7.51 8.92
C GLN A 187 6.95 -7.26 7.58
N VAL A 188 7.74 -7.00 6.55
CA VAL A 188 7.25 -6.64 5.21
C VAL A 188 7.61 -7.73 4.21
N ASP A 189 6.88 -7.83 3.11
CA ASP A 189 7.16 -8.81 2.07
C ASP A 189 8.47 -8.48 1.35
N THR A 190 8.58 -7.23 0.92
CA THR A 190 9.80 -6.67 0.36
C THR A 190 10.01 -5.25 0.84
N VAL A 191 11.27 -4.85 0.89
CA VAL A 191 11.64 -3.43 0.91
C VAL A 191 12.01 -3.07 -0.52
N GLU A 192 11.56 -1.93 -1.03
CA GLU A 192 11.76 -1.54 -2.42
C GLU A 192 12.44 -0.17 -2.48
N ALA A 193 13.57 -0.12 -3.19
CA ALA A 193 14.31 1.12 -3.41
C ALA A 193 13.52 2.12 -4.26
N SER A 194 13.94 3.38 -4.23
CA SER A 194 13.46 4.41 -5.14
C SER A 194 13.59 3.92 -6.59
N TYR A 195 12.58 4.22 -7.40
CA TYR A 195 12.41 3.83 -8.81
C TYR A 195 12.24 2.32 -9.07
N ALA A 196 12.02 1.50 -8.03
CA ALA A 196 11.57 0.13 -8.23
C ALA A 196 10.18 0.09 -8.88
N SER A 197 9.98 -0.81 -9.84
CA SER A 197 8.70 -0.98 -10.56
C SER A 197 7.59 -1.43 -9.61
N ALA A 198 6.42 -0.81 -9.72
CA ALA A 198 5.31 -0.84 -8.78
C ALA A 198 4.00 -1.15 -9.51
N PRO A 199 3.52 -2.40 -9.52
CA PRO A 199 2.28 -2.73 -10.20
C PRO A 199 1.04 -2.25 -9.43
N MET A 200 0.16 -1.52 -10.11
CA MET A 200 -1.24 -1.34 -9.72
C MET A 200 -2.11 -2.35 -10.47
N GLY A 201 -2.85 -3.19 -9.74
CA GLY A 201 -3.66 -4.26 -10.32
C GLY A 201 -5.13 -3.88 -10.48
N PHE A 202 -5.70 -4.29 -11.62
CA PHE A 202 -7.12 -4.23 -11.93
C PHE A 202 -7.58 -5.61 -12.37
N SER A 203 -8.54 -6.19 -11.64
CA SER A 203 -9.14 -7.46 -12.03
C SER A 203 -10.04 -7.31 -13.25
N ARG A 204 -10.27 -8.41 -13.97
CA ARG A 204 -11.25 -8.49 -15.05
C ARG A 204 -12.64 -8.02 -14.61
N ALA A 205 -13.06 -8.32 -13.37
CA ALA A 205 -14.37 -7.91 -12.86
C ALA A 205 -14.46 -6.39 -12.59
N GLU A 206 -13.39 -5.79 -12.07
CA GLU A 206 -13.31 -4.33 -11.92
C GLU A 206 -13.34 -3.65 -13.28
N LEU A 207 -12.51 -4.10 -14.22
CA LEU A 207 -12.47 -3.56 -15.58
C LEU A 207 -13.82 -3.71 -16.28
N TRP A 208 -14.49 -4.86 -16.12
CA TRP A 208 -15.83 -5.08 -16.63
C TRP A 208 -16.81 -4.02 -16.13
N ASN A 209 -16.83 -3.80 -14.83
CA ASN A 209 -17.73 -2.85 -14.21
C ASN A 209 -17.42 -1.40 -14.58
N MET A 210 -16.14 -1.07 -14.72
CA MET A 210 -15.69 0.25 -15.17
C MET A 210 -16.10 0.51 -16.63
N PHE A 211 -15.83 -0.44 -17.53
CA PHE A 211 -16.18 -0.32 -18.95
C PHE A 211 -17.69 -0.34 -19.17
N GLY A 212 -18.40 -1.29 -18.56
CA GLY A 212 -19.86 -1.36 -18.68
C GLY A 212 -20.54 -0.09 -18.21
N LYS A 213 -20.10 0.47 -17.08
CA LYS A 213 -20.61 1.76 -16.58
C LYS A 213 -20.32 2.91 -17.56
N ALA A 214 -19.08 3.05 -18.04
CA ALA A 214 -18.70 4.12 -18.95
C ALA A 214 -19.45 4.04 -20.29
N LEU A 215 -19.58 2.83 -20.86
CA LEU A 215 -20.36 2.58 -22.07
C LEU A 215 -21.84 2.90 -21.86
N TYR A 216 -22.41 2.47 -20.73
CA TYR A 216 -23.80 2.75 -20.39
C TYR A 216 -24.05 4.25 -20.24
N GLU A 217 -23.23 4.97 -19.49
CA GLU A 217 -23.36 6.42 -19.33
C GLU A 217 -23.29 7.14 -20.68
N LYS A 218 -22.44 6.66 -21.59
CA LYS A 218 -22.24 7.25 -22.91
C LYS A 218 -23.28 6.88 -23.96
N PHE A 219 -23.86 5.67 -23.92
CA PHE A 219 -24.62 5.09 -25.04
C PHE A 219 -25.99 4.49 -24.70
N ASN A 220 -26.45 4.51 -23.44
CA ASN A 220 -27.65 3.78 -23.02
C ASN A 220 -28.99 4.28 -23.62
N ARG A 221 -29.05 5.44 -24.26
CA ARG A 221 -30.31 5.99 -24.82
C ARG A 221 -30.05 6.80 -26.09
N GLU A 222 -31.08 7.00 -26.91
CA GLU A 222 -31.00 7.88 -28.09
C GLU A 222 -30.47 9.30 -27.79
N THR A 223 -30.74 9.82 -26.59
CA THR A 223 -30.25 11.12 -26.10
C THR A 223 -28.82 11.09 -25.58
N ASN A 224 -28.34 9.93 -25.13
CA ASN A 224 -26.96 9.70 -24.73
C ASN A 224 -26.28 8.98 -25.89
N SER A 225 -25.93 9.77 -26.90
CA SER A 225 -25.36 9.27 -28.14
C SER A 225 -24.12 10.05 -28.52
N THR A 226 -23.28 9.46 -29.34
CA THR A 226 -22.15 10.15 -29.95
C THR A 226 -22.40 10.25 -31.44
N VAL A 227 -22.31 11.46 -31.99
CA VAL A 227 -22.38 11.70 -33.43
C VAL A 227 -20.97 11.54 -33.98
N ILE A 228 -20.85 10.73 -35.02
CA ILE A 228 -19.63 10.48 -35.76
C ILE A 228 -19.81 11.07 -37.14
N THR A 229 -18.82 11.84 -37.58
CA THR A 229 -18.74 12.30 -38.96
C THR A 229 -18.01 11.23 -39.77
N SER A 230 -18.72 10.65 -40.73
CA SER A 230 -18.19 9.73 -41.73
C SER A 230 -17.25 10.45 -42.70
N THR A 231 -16.40 9.71 -43.41
CA THR A 231 -15.51 10.27 -44.45
C THR A 231 -16.29 10.86 -45.63
N ASP A 232 -17.53 10.42 -45.83
CA ASP A 232 -18.47 11.00 -46.81
C ASP A 232 -19.12 12.31 -46.33
N GLY A 233 -18.80 12.77 -45.11
CA GLY A 233 -19.37 13.97 -44.50
C GLY A 233 -20.73 13.77 -43.83
N SER A 234 -21.32 12.56 -43.91
CA SER A 234 -22.55 12.22 -43.22
C SER A 234 -22.33 12.10 -41.71
N MET A 235 -23.32 12.52 -40.94
CA MET A 235 -23.33 12.35 -39.50
C MET A 235 -24.10 11.09 -39.15
N ARG A 236 -23.47 10.17 -38.42
CA ARG A 236 -24.07 8.92 -37.94
C ARG A 236 -24.07 8.91 -36.42
N ARG A 237 -25.18 8.52 -35.81
CA ARG A 237 -25.35 8.54 -34.35
C ARG A 237 -25.16 7.13 -33.80
N ILE A 238 -24.26 6.96 -32.82
CA ILE A 238 -24.11 5.72 -32.04
C ILE A 238 -24.89 5.81 -30.73
N TYR A 239 -25.73 4.82 -30.45
CA TYR A 239 -26.60 4.77 -29.26
C TYR A 239 -27.05 3.33 -28.95
N ASP A 240 -27.91 3.16 -27.96
CA ASP A 240 -28.53 1.89 -27.55
C ASP A 240 -27.52 0.76 -27.29
N TYR A 241 -26.51 1.05 -26.45
CA TYR A 241 -25.58 0.03 -25.96
C TYR A 241 -26.33 -1.07 -25.20
N ASP A 242 -26.11 -2.33 -25.59
CA ASP A 242 -26.64 -3.52 -24.91
C ASP A 242 -25.69 -3.96 -23.80
N PRO A 243 -26.01 -3.77 -22.51
CA PRO A 243 -25.11 -4.12 -21.41
C PRO A 243 -24.88 -5.63 -21.27
N SER A 244 -25.80 -6.47 -21.77
CA SER A 244 -25.67 -7.93 -21.73
C SER A 244 -24.67 -8.46 -22.76
N SER A 245 -24.36 -7.65 -23.76
CA SER A 245 -23.45 -8.01 -24.85
C SER A 245 -21.97 -7.79 -24.53
N LEU A 246 -21.66 -7.07 -23.43
CA LEU A 246 -20.27 -6.84 -23.03
C LEU A 246 -19.58 -8.20 -22.86
N GLN A 247 -18.35 -8.28 -23.30
CA GLN A 247 -17.41 -9.36 -23.08
C GLN A 247 -16.06 -8.72 -22.83
N LEU A 248 -15.31 -9.25 -21.86
CA LEU A 248 -13.99 -8.78 -21.49
C LEU A 248 -13.15 -10.00 -21.13
N SER A 249 -11.96 -10.06 -21.72
CA SER A 249 -10.93 -11.03 -21.42
C SER A 249 -9.64 -10.29 -21.07
N VAL A 250 -8.93 -10.79 -20.06
CA VAL A 250 -7.59 -10.29 -19.71
C VAL A 250 -6.64 -11.47 -19.79
N THR A 251 -5.76 -11.42 -20.78
CA THR A 251 -4.82 -12.50 -21.13
C THR A 251 -3.42 -11.93 -21.26
N SER A 252 -2.39 -12.78 -21.40
CA SER A 252 -1.01 -12.34 -21.69
C SER A 252 -0.88 -11.47 -22.96
N ASN A 253 -1.85 -11.54 -23.87
CA ASN A 253 -1.85 -10.78 -25.11
C ASN A 253 -2.44 -9.38 -24.95
N GLY A 254 -3.11 -9.09 -23.85
CA GLY A 254 -3.75 -7.79 -23.58
C GLY A 254 -5.15 -7.94 -23.02
N VAL A 255 -5.89 -6.82 -23.04
CA VAL A 255 -7.30 -6.73 -22.66
C VAL A 255 -8.14 -6.78 -23.92
N GLY A 256 -8.84 -7.90 -24.12
CA GLY A 256 -9.80 -8.09 -25.19
C GLY A 256 -11.19 -7.65 -24.75
N PHE A 257 -11.94 -6.97 -25.61
CA PHE A 257 -13.33 -6.62 -25.36
C PHE A 257 -14.22 -6.94 -26.55
N SER A 258 -15.52 -7.11 -26.29
CA SER A 258 -16.56 -7.03 -27.31
C SER A 258 -17.85 -6.48 -26.70
N PHE A 259 -18.63 -5.72 -27.46
CA PHE A 259 -19.96 -5.27 -27.05
C PHE A 259 -20.79 -4.84 -28.25
N LYS A 260 -22.09 -4.63 -28.06
CA LYS A 260 -23.04 -4.25 -29.10
C LYS A 260 -23.69 -2.90 -28.82
N PHE A 261 -23.97 -2.16 -29.89
CA PHE A 261 -24.73 -0.90 -29.90
C PHE A 261 -25.48 -0.78 -31.23
N LYS A 262 -26.32 0.26 -31.38
CA LYS A 262 -26.97 0.62 -32.64
C LYS A 262 -26.39 1.88 -33.26
N THR A 263 -26.43 1.95 -34.59
CA THR A 263 -26.13 3.17 -35.32
C THR A 263 -27.34 3.63 -36.12
N ASP A 264 -27.53 4.94 -36.15
CA ASP A 264 -28.55 5.59 -36.97
C ASP A 264 -28.11 5.64 -38.42
N ILE A 265 -28.99 5.22 -39.33
CA ILE A 265 -28.79 5.35 -40.77
C ILE A 265 -30.00 6.09 -41.36
N ASN A 266 -29.74 7.29 -41.88
CA ASN A 266 -30.77 8.16 -42.43
C ASN A 266 -31.71 7.42 -43.41
N ASN A 267 -33.01 7.43 -43.09
CA ASN A 267 -34.10 6.82 -43.86
C ASN A 267 -34.03 5.28 -43.97
N TRP A 268 -33.27 4.61 -43.12
CA TRP A 268 -33.08 3.16 -43.13
C TRP A 268 -33.27 2.58 -41.72
N CYS A 269 -33.23 1.26 -41.63
CA CYS A 269 -33.19 0.59 -40.33
C CYS A 269 -31.84 0.78 -39.65
N ASP A 270 -31.86 0.85 -38.32
CA ASP A 270 -30.67 0.94 -37.49
C ASP A 270 -30.05 -0.46 -37.28
N PRO A 271 -28.86 -0.76 -37.83
CA PRO A 271 -28.22 -2.05 -37.61
C PRO A 271 -27.62 -2.13 -36.21
N THR A 272 -27.48 -3.37 -35.71
CA THR A 272 -26.72 -3.64 -34.50
C THR A 272 -25.26 -3.85 -34.89
N ILE A 273 -24.37 -3.05 -34.32
CA ILE A 273 -22.93 -3.19 -34.50
C ILE A 273 -22.34 -3.90 -33.29
N ARG A 274 -21.55 -4.95 -33.53
CA ARG A 274 -20.67 -5.55 -32.53
C ARG A 274 -19.27 -4.95 -32.65
N ALA A 275 -18.88 -4.15 -31.66
CA ALA A 275 -17.51 -3.74 -31.43
C ALA A 275 -16.69 -4.91 -30.86
N TYR A 276 -15.44 -5.06 -31.28
CA TYR A 276 -14.47 -5.89 -30.57
C TYR A 276 -13.04 -5.48 -30.87
N GLY A 277 -12.12 -5.73 -29.96
CA GLY A 277 -10.71 -5.36 -30.12
C GLY A 277 -9.86 -5.88 -28.99
N THR A 278 -8.54 -5.73 -29.10
CA THR A 278 -7.60 -6.06 -28.03
C THR A 278 -6.55 -4.97 -27.91
N PHE A 279 -6.32 -4.50 -26.69
CA PHE A 279 -5.34 -3.46 -26.42
C PHE A 279 -4.42 -3.80 -25.25
N LYS A 280 -3.30 -3.10 -25.19
CA LYS A 280 -2.40 -2.99 -24.04
C LYS A 280 -2.34 -1.54 -23.61
N LEU A 281 -1.93 -1.29 -22.38
CA LEU A 281 -1.63 0.07 -21.97
C LEU A 281 -0.14 0.32 -22.20
N LYS A 282 0.16 1.31 -23.02
CA LYS A 282 1.50 1.88 -23.10
C LYS A 282 1.56 3.04 -22.13
N ALA A 283 2.66 3.13 -21.42
CA ALA A 283 2.76 4.04 -20.31
C ALA A 283 4.19 4.59 -20.33
N ASP A 284 4.32 5.90 -20.52
CA ASP A 284 5.60 6.60 -20.63
C ASP A 284 5.55 7.94 -19.88
N PHE A 285 6.62 8.74 -19.99
CA PHE A 285 6.71 10.06 -19.34
C PHE A 285 5.63 11.06 -19.79
N SER A 286 4.91 10.80 -20.89
CA SER A 286 3.82 11.64 -21.40
C SER A 286 2.44 11.23 -20.89
N GLY A 287 2.30 10.03 -20.32
CA GLY A 287 1.04 9.53 -19.75
C GLY A 287 0.74 8.09 -20.12
N ILE A 288 -0.51 7.70 -19.88
CA ILE A 288 -1.06 6.39 -20.30
C ILE A 288 -1.71 6.56 -21.67
N SER A 289 -1.33 5.72 -22.62
CA SER A 289 -1.96 5.59 -23.93
C SER A 289 -2.39 4.15 -24.19
N VAL A 290 -3.32 3.97 -25.12
CA VAL A 290 -3.78 2.65 -25.54
C VAL A 290 -2.94 2.19 -26.74
N ASP A 291 -2.32 1.03 -26.62
CA ASP A 291 -1.59 0.37 -27.70
C ASP A 291 -2.43 -0.78 -28.25
N TRP A 292 -2.91 -0.64 -29.49
CA TRP A 292 -3.83 -1.57 -30.10
C TRP A 292 -3.07 -2.80 -30.63
N VAL A 293 -3.28 -3.96 -30.01
CA VAL A 293 -2.81 -5.26 -30.50
C VAL A 293 -3.67 -5.71 -31.68
N THR A 294 -4.98 -5.54 -31.52
CA THR A 294 -5.97 -5.66 -32.58
C THR A 294 -6.83 -4.43 -32.48
N ALA A 295 -6.69 -3.53 -33.45
CA ALA A 295 -7.51 -2.32 -33.54
C ALA A 295 -9.00 -2.68 -33.46
N PRO A 296 -9.85 -1.80 -32.92
CA PRO A 296 -11.28 -2.06 -32.83
C PRO A 296 -11.83 -2.38 -34.20
N GLN A 297 -12.47 -3.52 -34.31
CA GLN A 297 -13.26 -3.93 -35.46
C GLN A 297 -14.74 -3.84 -35.09
N ALA A 298 -15.56 -3.62 -36.11
CA ALA A 298 -17.00 -3.64 -36.00
C ALA A 298 -17.50 -4.83 -36.84
N SER A 299 -18.59 -5.47 -36.46
CA SER A 299 -19.33 -6.33 -37.37
C SER A 299 -20.82 -5.99 -37.31
N LEU A 300 -21.46 -5.95 -38.47
CA LEU A 300 -22.83 -5.49 -38.65
C LEU A 300 -23.81 -6.67 -38.64
N ASP A 301 -24.87 -6.55 -37.85
CA ASP A 301 -26.02 -7.45 -37.85
C ASP A 301 -27.30 -6.65 -38.14
N TRP A 302 -27.98 -7.00 -39.23
CA TRP A 302 -29.15 -6.27 -39.72
C TRP A 302 -30.43 -6.96 -39.29
N PRO A 303 -31.44 -6.22 -38.79
CA PRO A 303 -32.73 -6.80 -38.45
C PRO A 303 -33.37 -7.49 -39.66
N PHE A 304 -33.91 -8.70 -39.46
CA PHE A 304 -34.48 -9.55 -40.52
C PHE A 304 -35.52 -8.85 -41.42
N LEU A 305 -36.27 -7.88 -40.89
CA LEU A 305 -37.28 -7.11 -41.65
C LEU A 305 -36.70 -6.01 -42.55
N CYS A 306 -35.41 -5.70 -42.44
CA CYS A 306 -34.71 -4.73 -43.29
C CYS A 306 -34.16 -5.38 -44.57
N ASN A 307 -34.02 -6.70 -44.56
CA ASN A 307 -33.79 -7.51 -45.78
C ASN A 307 -35.06 -7.60 -46.65
N ALA A 308 -36.26 -7.39 -46.09
CA ALA A 308 -37.50 -7.44 -46.86
C ALA A 308 -37.70 -6.21 -47.79
N VAL A 309 -36.98 -5.12 -47.55
CA VAL A 309 -36.93 -3.95 -48.45
C VAL A 309 -35.96 -4.19 -49.63
N GLN A 310 -35.28 -5.35 -49.69
CA GLN A 310 -34.49 -5.77 -50.86
C GLN A 310 -35.33 -6.25 -52.05
N VAL A 311 -36.67 -6.28 -51.96
CA VAL A 311 -37.53 -6.61 -53.11
C VAL A 311 -37.87 -5.37 -53.96
N VAL A 312 -36.88 -4.51 -54.21
CA VAL A 312 -36.88 -3.60 -55.37
C VAL A 312 -35.57 -3.85 -56.14
N PRO A 313 -35.62 -4.53 -57.31
CA PRO A 313 -34.44 -5.03 -58.02
C PRO A 313 -33.68 -3.97 -58.84
N ILE A 314 -33.67 -2.70 -58.41
CA ILE A 314 -33.04 -1.61 -59.15
C ILE A 314 -31.90 -1.04 -58.29
N LEU A 315 -30.66 -1.34 -58.68
CA LEU A 315 -29.35 -0.95 -58.10
C LEU A 315 -28.69 -1.94 -57.12
N GLY A 316 -28.28 -3.10 -57.64
CA GLY A 316 -27.48 -4.13 -56.95
C GLY A 316 -26.01 -3.79 -56.65
N LEU A 317 -25.69 -2.55 -56.26
CA LEU A 317 -24.30 -2.12 -55.95
C LEU A 317 -24.16 -1.36 -54.62
N ILE A 318 -25.26 -1.07 -53.91
CA ILE A 318 -25.24 -0.15 -52.76
C ILE A 318 -25.09 -0.85 -51.39
N PRO A 319 -25.53 -2.12 -51.14
CA PRO A 319 -25.36 -2.72 -49.82
C PRO A 319 -23.89 -2.90 -49.43
N ASN A 320 -23.08 -3.57 -50.27
CA ASN A 320 -21.69 -3.90 -49.94
C ASN A 320 -20.81 -2.66 -49.71
N LEU A 321 -21.05 -1.58 -50.45
CA LEU A 321 -20.31 -0.33 -50.27
C LEU A 321 -20.66 0.33 -48.93
N ILE A 322 -21.93 0.29 -48.51
CA ILE A 322 -22.36 0.79 -47.20
C ILE A 322 -21.83 -0.11 -46.08
N TYR A 323 -21.79 -1.44 -46.26
CA TYR A 323 -21.18 -2.37 -45.30
C TYR A 323 -19.71 -2.01 -45.03
N ASP A 324 -18.89 -1.91 -46.08
CA ASP A 324 -17.45 -1.65 -45.94
C ASP A 324 -17.15 -0.26 -45.36
N ILE A 325 -17.93 0.77 -45.75
CA ILE A 325 -17.77 2.14 -45.26
C ILE A 325 -18.22 2.26 -43.80
N VAL A 326 -19.38 1.72 -43.44
CA VAL A 326 -19.88 1.78 -42.06
C VAL A 326 -18.97 0.99 -41.12
N GLU A 327 -18.48 -0.17 -41.53
CA GLU A 327 -17.62 -1.01 -40.70
C GLU A 327 -16.23 -0.37 -40.45
N SER A 328 -15.59 0.13 -41.51
CA SER A 328 -14.26 0.76 -41.42
C SER A 328 -14.28 2.10 -40.67
N GLU A 329 -15.34 2.90 -40.83
CA GLU A 329 -15.47 4.20 -40.17
C GLU A 329 -15.96 4.10 -38.73
N ALA A 330 -16.89 3.18 -38.46
CA ALA A 330 -17.27 2.85 -37.10
C ALA A 330 -16.01 2.39 -36.34
N ALA A 331 -15.21 1.48 -36.90
CA ALA A 331 -13.95 1.03 -36.31
C ALA A 331 -13.00 2.19 -35.94
N GLY A 332 -12.76 3.13 -36.88
CA GLY A 332 -11.86 4.27 -36.65
C GLY A 332 -12.33 5.26 -35.58
N SER A 333 -13.60 5.67 -35.64
CA SER A 333 -14.17 6.62 -34.67
C SER A 333 -14.46 5.99 -33.31
N MET A 334 -14.82 4.71 -33.28
CA MET A 334 -14.94 3.95 -32.04
C MET A 334 -13.59 3.81 -31.34
N SER A 335 -12.49 3.69 -32.08
CA SER A 335 -11.16 3.62 -31.49
C SER A 335 -10.85 4.81 -30.59
N SER A 336 -11.03 6.04 -31.08
CA SER A 336 -10.80 7.25 -30.27
C SER A 336 -11.80 7.39 -29.11
N THR A 337 -13.05 7.00 -29.31
CA THR A 337 -14.10 7.04 -28.28
C THR A 337 -13.85 6.02 -27.16
N ILE A 338 -13.48 4.80 -27.52
CA ILE A 338 -13.14 3.72 -26.60
C ILE A 338 -11.85 4.07 -25.87
N GLU A 339 -10.83 4.56 -26.58
CA GLU A 339 -9.58 5.04 -25.98
C GLU A 339 -9.83 6.13 -24.93
N ASN A 340 -10.61 7.16 -25.26
CA ASN A 340 -10.97 8.21 -24.30
C ASN A 340 -11.73 7.66 -23.09
N SER A 341 -12.60 6.67 -23.29
CA SER A 341 -13.36 6.04 -22.18
C SER A 341 -12.46 5.16 -21.31
N ILE A 342 -11.50 4.46 -21.91
CA ILE A 342 -10.47 3.69 -21.20
C ILE A 342 -9.60 4.66 -20.39
N ILE A 343 -9.03 5.68 -21.01
CA ILE A 343 -8.15 6.65 -20.35
C ILE A 343 -8.89 7.39 -19.23
N ALA A 344 -10.12 7.84 -19.45
CA ALA A 344 -10.93 8.51 -18.43
C ALA A 344 -11.28 7.59 -17.24
N SER A 345 -11.26 6.27 -17.44
CA SER A 345 -11.49 5.31 -16.36
C SER A 345 -10.24 5.02 -15.52
N LEU A 346 -9.04 5.36 -16.01
CA LEU A 346 -7.79 5.16 -15.30
C LEU A 346 -7.51 6.29 -14.29
N PRO A 347 -6.73 6.05 -13.23
CA PRO A 347 -6.39 7.09 -12.26
C PRO A 347 -5.67 8.26 -12.93
N GLY A 348 -6.11 9.49 -12.65
CA GLY A 348 -5.47 10.70 -13.18
C GLY A 348 -4.03 10.84 -12.68
N THR A 349 -3.09 11.10 -13.59
CA THR A 349 -1.64 11.22 -13.31
C THR A 349 -1.23 12.57 -12.69
N GLY A 350 -2.19 13.40 -12.29
CA GLY A 350 -2.03 14.85 -12.18
C GLY A 350 -1.24 15.41 -11.00
N SER A 351 -0.75 14.61 -10.05
CA SER A 351 -0.22 15.17 -8.79
C SER A 351 1.02 14.50 -8.19
N VAL A 352 1.34 13.28 -8.59
CA VAL A 352 2.57 12.60 -8.20
C VAL A 352 3.30 12.31 -9.50
N GLN A 353 4.59 12.62 -9.59
CA GLN A 353 5.45 12.17 -10.70
C GLN A 353 5.57 10.64 -10.64
N LEU A 354 4.47 9.96 -10.92
CA LEU A 354 4.38 8.53 -11.13
C LEU A 354 4.94 8.34 -12.53
N PHE A 355 6.18 7.85 -12.61
CA PHE A 355 6.76 7.52 -13.89
C PHE A 355 6.12 6.22 -14.34
N LEU A 356 5.29 6.30 -15.36
CA LEU A 356 4.68 5.12 -15.91
C LEU A 356 5.75 4.21 -16.55
N ASP A 357 5.69 2.91 -16.27
CA ASP A 357 6.68 1.90 -16.66
C ASP A 357 6.01 0.76 -17.43
N GLY A 358 5.10 1.13 -18.34
CA GLY A 358 4.28 0.21 -19.13
C GLY A 358 3.18 -0.52 -18.33
N SER A 359 2.65 -1.57 -18.95
CA SER A 359 1.70 -2.49 -18.32
C SER A 359 2.06 -3.93 -18.64
N THR A 360 1.66 -4.82 -17.74
CA THR A 360 1.70 -6.27 -17.95
C THR A 360 0.32 -6.85 -17.69
N THR A 361 0.05 -8.02 -18.25
CA THR A 361 -1.20 -8.72 -18.02
C THR A 361 -0.94 -10.13 -17.52
N ARG A 362 -1.80 -10.57 -16.61
CA ARG A 362 -1.90 -11.93 -16.11
C ARG A 362 -3.34 -12.40 -16.29
N THR A 363 -3.58 -13.70 -16.17
CA THR A 363 -4.94 -14.24 -16.27
C THR A 363 -5.86 -13.50 -15.29
N ASN A 364 -6.91 -12.87 -15.81
CA ASN A 364 -7.89 -12.06 -15.07
C ASN A 364 -7.36 -10.78 -14.40
N GLU A 365 -6.14 -10.32 -14.69
CA GLU A 365 -5.54 -9.16 -14.04
C GLU A 365 -4.71 -8.31 -15.00
N LEU A 366 -4.97 -7.00 -15.04
CA LEU A 366 -4.15 -5.98 -15.69
C LEU A 366 -3.30 -5.28 -14.65
N LEU A 367 -1.99 -5.23 -14.87
CA LEU A 367 -1.03 -4.55 -14.01
C LEU A 367 -0.48 -3.31 -14.71
N VAL A 368 -0.76 -2.13 -14.17
CA VAL A 368 -0.14 -0.87 -14.60
C VAL A 368 1.10 -0.65 -13.76
N ASN A 369 2.29 -0.75 -14.37
CA ASN A 369 3.55 -0.66 -13.64
C ASN A 369 3.99 0.80 -13.52
N LEU A 370 4.39 1.21 -12.33
CA LEU A 370 4.85 2.56 -12.03
C LEU A 370 6.28 2.54 -11.48
N LYS A 371 7.08 3.54 -11.77
CA LYS A 371 8.32 3.87 -11.09
C LYS A 371 8.09 5.11 -10.25
N LEU A 372 8.47 5.02 -8.99
CA LEU A 372 8.25 6.05 -8.00
C LEU A 372 9.57 6.56 -7.47
N PRO A 373 9.80 7.88 -7.41
CA PRO A 373 11.06 8.44 -6.92
C PRO A 373 11.15 8.45 -5.39
N ALA A 374 10.60 7.43 -4.73
CA ALA A 374 10.60 7.26 -3.28
C ALA A 374 10.71 5.77 -2.93
N PRO A 375 11.36 5.41 -1.81
CA PRO A 375 11.36 4.05 -1.36
C PRO A 375 9.99 3.65 -0.83
N SER A 376 9.81 2.36 -0.69
CA SER A 376 8.53 1.78 -0.29
C SER A 376 8.73 0.44 0.38
N ILE A 377 7.67 -0.02 1.02
CA ILE A 377 7.54 -1.39 1.49
C ILE A 377 6.40 -2.06 0.75
N LYS A 378 6.50 -3.36 0.54
CA LYS A 378 5.39 -4.20 0.10
C LYS A 378 4.94 -5.07 1.26
N ILE A 379 3.64 -5.20 1.46
CA ILE A 379 3.04 -6.08 2.46
C ILE A 379 1.96 -6.94 1.80
N ASN A 380 1.86 -8.18 2.24
CA ASN A 380 0.80 -9.10 1.82
C ASN A 380 -0.39 -8.91 2.76
N VAL A 381 -1.43 -8.22 2.30
CA VAL A 381 -2.64 -7.96 3.08
C VAL A 381 -3.55 -9.19 2.96
N PRO A 382 -3.73 -10.00 4.02
CA PRO A 382 -4.68 -11.10 4.00
C PRO A 382 -6.12 -10.59 3.83
N TYR A 383 -7.00 -11.47 3.35
CA TYR A 383 -8.41 -11.18 3.20
C TYR A 383 -9.16 -11.20 4.54
N ASP A 384 -9.08 -10.11 5.31
CA ASP A 384 -9.82 -9.95 6.57
C ASP A 384 -10.69 -8.69 6.63
N ALA A 385 -11.80 -8.77 7.36
CA ALA A 385 -12.69 -7.64 7.57
C ALA A 385 -12.37 -6.92 8.89
N PHE A 386 -11.08 -6.88 9.26
CA PHE A 386 -10.59 -6.47 10.59
C PHE A 386 -11.10 -7.31 11.76
N ASP A 387 -11.52 -8.54 11.48
CA ASP A 387 -12.03 -9.50 12.44
C ASP A 387 -10.94 -10.41 13.03
N MET A 388 -9.70 -10.30 12.52
CA MET A 388 -8.54 -11.03 13.02
C MET A 388 -7.79 -10.22 14.08
N THR A 389 -7.31 -10.90 15.11
CA THR A 389 -6.37 -10.34 16.09
C THR A 389 -4.96 -10.30 15.51
N ARG A 390 -4.65 -9.25 14.75
CA ARG A 390 -3.29 -8.95 14.27
C ARG A 390 -2.80 -7.60 14.73
N SER A 391 -1.50 -7.51 14.97
CA SER A 391 -0.82 -6.24 15.20
C SER A 391 -0.98 -5.34 13.98
N ALA A 392 -1.23 -4.05 14.21
CA ALA A 392 -1.23 -3.07 13.13
C ALA A 392 0.18 -2.87 12.55
N THR A 393 0.25 -2.35 11.32
CA THR A 393 1.48 -1.82 10.74
C THR A 393 1.78 -0.45 11.35
N LEU A 394 2.97 -0.28 11.91
CA LEU A 394 3.41 1.01 12.42
C LEU A 394 4.02 1.86 11.31
N PHE A 395 3.66 3.14 11.33
CA PHE A 395 4.22 4.18 10.47
C PHE A 395 4.63 5.40 11.32
N PRO A 396 5.69 6.14 10.94
CA PRO A 396 6.00 7.40 11.59
C PRO A 396 4.81 8.37 11.48
N SER A 397 4.48 9.07 12.57
CA SER A 397 3.41 10.09 12.54
C SER A 397 3.80 11.25 11.63
N GLY A 398 2.85 11.71 10.83
CA GLY A 398 3.03 12.75 9.83
C GLY A 398 3.42 12.25 8.43
N GLU A 399 3.69 10.96 8.25
CA GLU A 399 4.02 10.39 6.94
C GLU A 399 2.84 10.45 5.96
N ASN A 400 3.09 10.90 4.73
CA ASN A 400 2.15 10.78 3.63
C ASN A 400 2.35 9.42 2.95
N LEU A 401 1.41 8.50 3.18
CA LEU A 401 1.45 7.13 2.69
C LEU A 401 0.63 7.03 1.40
N THR A 402 1.29 6.72 0.29
CA THR A 402 0.59 6.43 -0.97
C THR A 402 0.46 4.93 -1.16
N LEU A 403 -0.75 4.50 -1.51
CA LEU A 403 -1.11 3.09 -1.65
C LEU A 403 -1.15 2.68 -3.12
N LEU A 404 -0.40 1.64 -3.45
CA LEU A 404 -0.48 0.94 -4.74
C LEU A 404 -0.71 -0.53 -4.45
N ALA A 405 -1.86 -1.05 -4.88
CA ALA A 405 -2.21 -2.44 -4.62
C ALA A 405 -2.44 -3.22 -5.92
N SER A 406 -2.16 -4.52 -5.85
CA SER A 406 -2.44 -5.51 -6.90
C SER A 406 -2.84 -6.85 -6.28
N GLY A 407 -3.23 -7.81 -7.11
CA GLY A 407 -3.64 -9.15 -6.74
C GLY A 407 -5.14 -9.38 -6.87
N LEU A 408 -5.52 -10.65 -7.07
CA LEU A 408 -6.91 -11.11 -7.14
C LEU A 408 -7.36 -11.61 -5.76
N GLY A 409 -7.63 -10.67 -4.86
CA GLY A 409 -7.89 -10.97 -3.45
C GLY A 409 -9.23 -11.64 -3.17
N VAL A 410 -10.20 -11.66 -4.08
CA VAL A 410 -11.47 -12.42 -3.93
C VAL A 410 -11.54 -13.59 -4.87
N ASN A 411 -12.15 -14.68 -4.41
CA ASN A 411 -12.60 -15.80 -5.22
C ASN A 411 -13.98 -16.25 -4.70
N ASP A 412 -15.06 -15.70 -5.24
CA ASP A 412 -16.45 -15.95 -4.77
C ASP A 412 -17.44 -15.99 -5.94
N TYR A 413 -18.69 -16.41 -5.72
CA TYR A 413 -19.66 -16.53 -6.81
C TYR A 413 -20.31 -15.20 -7.20
N VAL A 414 -20.55 -15.01 -8.51
CA VAL A 414 -21.34 -13.89 -9.01
C VAL A 414 -22.77 -13.98 -8.47
N ALA A 415 -23.26 -12.89 -7.88
CA ALA A 415 -24.60 -12.85 -7.33
C ALA A 415 -25.67 -12.93 -8.45
N GLY A 416 -26.68 -13.78 -8.23
CA GLY A 416 -27.86 -13.86 -9.11
C GLY A 416 -27.64 -14.53 -10.46
N VAL A 417 -26.50 -15.20 -10.69
CA VAL A 417 -26.19 -15.89 -11.95
C VAL A 417 -26.35 -17.40 -11.81
N THR A 418 -27.03 -18.03 -12.78
CA THR A 418 -27.17 -19.49 -12.91
C THR A 418 -26.82 -19.92 -14.34
N PRO A 419 -25.90 -20.89 -14.55
CA PRO A 419 -25.11 -21.61 -13.54
C PRO A 419 -24.13 -20.69 -12.79
N GLN A 420 -23.73 -21.09 -11.59
CA GLN A 420 -22.82 -20.30 -10.77
C GLN A 420 -21.47 -20.10 -11.49
N THR A 421 -21.03 -18.86 -11.55
CA THR A 421 -19.73 -18.47 -12.12
C THR A 421 -18.89 -17.80 -11.05
N THR A 422 -17.58 -18.07 -11.08
CA THR A 422 -16.63 -17.50 -10.13
C THR A 422 -16.21 -16.09 -10.54
N LEU A 423 -16.18 -15.18 -9.58
CA LEU A 423 -15.76 -13.80 -9.68
C LEU A 423 -14.46 -13.60 -8.91
N TYR A 424 -13.46 -13.04 -9.61
CA TYR A 424 -12.24 -12.54 -9.01
C TYR A 424 -12.26 -11.02 -8.96
N SER A 425 -11.96 -10.45 -7.80
CA SER A 425 -11.92 -9.01 -7.60
C SER A 425 -10.55 -8.57 -7.10
N GLY A 426 -10.05 -7.47 -7.64
CA GLY A 426 -8.84 -6.80 -7.22
C GLY A 426 -9.07 -5.81 -6.05
N PRO A 427 -8.06 -4.99 -5.72
CA PRO A 427 -8.07 -4.16 -4.52
C PRO A 427 -9.11 -3.03 -4.51
N GLY A 428 -9.63 -2.62 -5.68
CA GLY A 428 -10.69 -1.63 -5.79
C GLY A 428 -12.08 -2.18 -5.47
N GLY A 429 -12.24 -3.51 -5.42
CA GLY A 429 -13.47 -4.20 -5.07
C GLY A 429 -14.52 -4.20 -6.19
N VAL A 430 -15.64 -4.89 -5.96
CA VAL A 430 -16.80 -4.90 -6.88
C VAL A 430 -18.07 -4.44 -6.18
N PRO A 431 -19.06 -3.88 -6.91
CA PRO A 431 -20.30 -3.42 -6.29
C PRO A 431 -21.03 -4.56 -5.56
N ARG A 432 -21.75 -4.19 -4.49
CA ARG A 432 -22.64 -5.12 -3.79
C ARG A 432 -23.87 -5.38 -4.66
N TYR A 433 -24.38 -6.61 -4.61
CA TYR A 433 -25.65 -6.93 -5.23
C TYR A 433 -26.75 -5.97 -4.72
N GLY A 434 -27.48 -5.35 -5.67
CA GLY A 434 -28.51 -4.35 -5.40
C GLY A 434 -28.03 -2.91 -5.21
N SER A 435 -26.72 -2.61 -5.28
CA SER A 435 -26.18 -1.25 -5.06
C SER A 435 -25.69 -0.55 -6.33
N THR A 436 -26.19 -0.91 -7.52
CA THR A 436 -25.54 -0.58 -8.79
C THR A 436 -26.27 0.50 -9.58
N THR A 437 -25.50 1.34 -10.28
CA THR A 437 -26.02 2.46 -11.08
C THR A 437 -26.15 2.14 -12.58
N TRP A 438 -25.76 0.94 -13.02
CA TRP A 438 -25.88 0.49 -14.41
C TRP A 438 -26.34 -1.00 -14.47
N PRO A 439 -26.97 -1.47 -15.57
CA PRO A 439 -27.51 -2.83 -15.71
C PRO A 439 -26.44 -3.88 -16.03
N ASN A 440 -26.62 -5.12 -15.57
CA ASN A 440 -25.67 -6.24 -15.74
C ASN A 440 -24.25 -6.07 -15.12
N PRO A 441 -24.10 -5.48 -13.93
CA PRO A 441 -22.82 -5.43 -13.25
C PRO A 441 -22.43 -6.79 -12.68
N GLN A 442 -21.12 -7.05 -12.65
CA GLN A 442 -20.56 -8.15 -11.88
C GLN A 442 -20.55 -7.77 -10.40
N THR A 443 -21.31 -8.49 -9.58
CA THR A 443 -21.55 -8.14 -8.18
C THR A 443 -21.39 -9.32 -7.23
N LEU A 444 -21.21 -9.01 -5.95
CA LEU A 444 -21.16 -9.97 -4.86
C LEU A 444 -22.34 -9.80 -3.91
N SER A 445 -22.91 -10.93 -3.46
CA SER A 445 -23.97 -10.96 -2.46
C SER A 445 -23.36 -11.04 -1.07
N ARG A 446 -23.93 -10.31 -0.11
CA ARG A 446 -23.52 -10.31 1.30
C ARG A 446 -24.75 -10.29 2.20
N ALA A 447 -24.75 -11.20 3.16
CA ALA A 447 -25.87 -11.39 4.09
C ALA A 447 -26.07 -10.19 5.03
N SER A 448 -24.99 -9.49 5.38
CA SER A 448 -24.99 -8.32 6.26
C SER A 448 -24.26 -7.13 5.63
N ASN A 449 -24.24 -6.01 6.35
CA ASN A 449 -23.54 -4.82 5.88
C ASN A 449 -22.02 -5.01 6.04
N PRO A 450 -21.23 -4.65 5.01
CA PRO A 450 -19.79 -4.68 5.12
C PRO A 450 -19.29 -3.60 6.09
N VAL A 451 -18.00 -3.66 6.42
CA VAL A 451 -17.30 -2.67 7.24
C VAL A 451 -17.67 -1.22 6.91
N TRP A 452 -17.72 -0.88 5.63
CA TRP A 452 -18.13 0.43 5.12
C TRP A 452 -19.31 0.27 4.15
N TYR A 453 -20.50 0.58 4.66
CA TYR A 453 -21.74 0.53 3.88
C TYR A 453 -21.72 1.50 2.69
N GLY A 454 -22.22 1.05 1.55
CA GLY A 454 -22.26 1.83 0.31
C GLY A 454 -20.96 1.83 -0.49
N GLN A 455 -19.87 1.26 0.04
CA GLN A 455 -18.64 1.05 -0.71
C GLN A 455 -18.59 -0.36 -1.34
N PRO A 456 -17.85 -0.54 -2.45
CA PRO A 456 -17.65 -1.85 -3.07
C PRO A 456 -17.16 -2.91 -2.08
N ILE A 457 -17.68 -4.12 -2.27
CA ILE A 457 -17.29 -5.31 -1.50
C ILE A 457 -15.87 -5.69 -1.88
N ALA A 458 -15.13 -6.23 -0.91
CA ALA A 458 -13.75 -6.65 -1.03
C ALA A 458 -12.73 -5.55 -1.31
N ARG A 459 -13.17 -4.29 -1.40
CA ARG A 459 -12.27 -3.15 -1.55
C ARG A 459 -11.25 -3.13 -0.40
N LEU A 460 -9.98 -2.92 -0.72
CA LEU A 460 -8.94 -2.73 0.27
C LEU A 460 -9.23 -1.47 1.10
N LEU A 461 -9.11 -1.62 2.42
CA LEU A 461 -9.31 -0.58 3.41
C LEU A 461 -8.06 -0.41 4.26
N ALA A 462 -7.77 0.82 4.67
CA ALA A 462 -6.77 1.13 5.69
C ALA A 462 -7.50 1.77 6.88
N ARG A 463 -7.39 1.16 8.06
CA ARG A 463 -8.00 1.67 9.28
C ARG A 463 -6.91 2.12 10.25
N THR A 464 -6.93 3.39 10.62
CA THR A 464 -6.08 3.87 11.72
C THR A 464 -6.66 3.39 13.04
N TRP A 465 -5.81 2.78 13.86
CA TRP A 465 -6.21 2.32 15.20
C TRP A 465 -6.47 3.54 16.09
N PRO A 466 -7.47 3.50 16.99
CA PRO A 466 -7.99 4.70 17.65
C PRO A 466 -6.91 5.54 18.32
N THR A 467 -6.93 6.83 18.02
CA THR A 467 -6.67 7.83 19.06
C THR A 467 -7.84 7.75 20.05
N ALA A 468 -7.69 8.13 21.31
CA ALA A 468 -8.73 8.01 22.35
C ALA A 468 -10.13 8.59 22.00
N LEU A 469 -10.29 9.24 20.83
CA LEU A 469 -11.47 9.98 20.39
C LEU A 469 -12.08 9.49 19.07
N SER A 470 -11.36 8.77 18.19
CA SER A 470 -11.91 8.36 16.88
C SER A 470 -11.10 7.29 16.15
N THR A 471 -11.78 6.58 15.25
CA THR A 471 -11.18 5.65 14.27
C THR A 471 -11.48 6.17 12.87
N SER A 472 -10.43 6.33 12.04
CA SER A 472 -10.60 6.70 10.64
C SER A 472 -10.36 5.47 9.76
N THR A 473 -11.29 5.22 8.84
CA THR A 473 -11.15 4.19 7.81
C THR A 473 -11.03 4.89 6.46
N TYR A 474 -9.97 4.57 5.73
CA TYR A 474 -9.67 5.06 4.40
C TYR A 474 -9.97 3.97 3.39
N GLN A 475 -10.61 4.33 2.30
CA GLN A 475 -10.87 3.42 1.20
C GLN A 475 -9.76 3.52 0.16
N TYR A 476 -9.29 2.37 -0.30
CA TYR A 476 -8.35 2.32 -1.40
C TYR A 476 -9.03 2.79 -2.69
N THR A 477 -8.39 3.77 -3.32
CA THR A 477 -8.50 4.06 -4.75
C THR A 477 -7.08 4.10 -5.28
N SER A 478 -6.85 3.57 -6.49
CA SER A 478 -5.50 3.40 -7.03
C SER A 478 -4.68 4.70 -6.97
N GLY A 479 -3.52 4.65 -6.31
CA GLY A 479 -2.62 5.79 -6.15
C GLY A 479 -3.05 6.84 -5.12
N CYS A 480 -4.05 6.55 -4.27
CA CYS A 480 -4.46 7.49 -3.25
C CYS A 480 -3.47 7.58 -2.09
N THR A 481 -3.46 8.73 -1.44
CA THR A 481 -2.58 9.07 -0.33
C THR A 481 -3.40 9.42 0.91
N PHE A 482 -2.96 8.97 2.08
CA PHE A 482 -3.47 9.48 3.36
C PHE A 482 -2.31 9.79 4.30
N LYS A 483 -2.55 10.68 5.26
CA LYS A 483 -1.55 11.05 6.26
C LYS A 483 -1.67 10.12 7.46
N ALA A 484 -0.61 9.39 7.75
CA ALA A 484 -0.50 8.58 8.95
C ALA A 484 -0.41 9.52 10.16
N HIS A 485 -1.42 9.55 11.02
CA HIS A 485 -1.45 10.46 12.15
C HIS A 485 -1.75 9.72 13.45
N ASN A 486 -0.91 10.00 14.46
CA ASN A 486 -1.18 9.69 15.86
C ASN A 486 -0.59 10.81 16.72
N MET A 487 -1.34 11.22 17.75
CA MET A 487 -0.95 12.27 18.70
C MET A 487 0.15 11.81 19.67
N PHE A 488 0.28 10.50 19.90
CA PHE A 488 1.12 9.95 20.98
C PHE A 488 2.29 9.08 20.48
N GLY A 489 2.76 9.31 19.25
CA GLY A 489 3.87 8.57 18.66
C GLY A 489 3.51 7.98 17.30
N ASN A 490 3.97 6.77 17.01
CA ASN A 490 3.78 6.13 15.70
C ASN A 490 2.30 5.87 15.39
N ALA A 491 1.91 6.06 14.14
CA ALA A 491 0.57 5.77 13.65
C ALA A 491 0.42 4.25 13.43
N SER A 492 -0.62 3.67 14.01
CA SER A 492 -0.98 2.27 13.83
C SER A 492 -2.04 2.16 12.74
N VAL A 493 -1.74 1.46 11.65
CA VAL A 493 -2.67 1.23 10.54
C VAL A 493 -2.90 -0.27 10.35
N ARG A 494 -4.15 -0.70 10.38
CA ARG A 494 -4.53 -2.05 9.93
C ARG A 494 -5.01 -1.97 8.50
N PHE A 495 -4.55 -2.89 7.65
CA PHE A 495 -5.06 -3.04 6.29
C PHE A 495 -5.99 -4.24 6.25
N GLY A 496 -7.15 -4.12 5.62
CA GLY A 496 -8.14 -5.19 5.52
C GLY A 496 -9.04 -4.95 4.32
N VAL A 497 -10.18 -5.62 4.27
CA VAL A 497 -11.09 -5.57 3.13
C VAL A 497 -12.49 -5.12 3.57
N ASN A 498 -13.18 -4.45 2.66
CA ASN A 498 -14.56 -4.04 2.87
C ASN A 498 -15.50 -5.23 2.69
N ASP A 499 -15.60 -6.07 3.71
CA ASP A 499 -16.47 -7.23 3.70
C ASP A 499 -17.16 -7.42 5.06
N THR A 500 -18.01 -8.43 5.19
CA THR A 500 -18.54 -8.89 6.47
C THR A 500 -17.52 -9.82 7.12
N ALA A 501 -17.43 -9.82 8.45
CA ALA A 501 -16.53 -10.74 9.17
C ALA A 501 -16.82 -12.21 8.81
N THR A 502 -18.10 -12.58 8.72
CA THR A 502 -18.54 -13.93 8.36
C THR A 502 -18.09 -14.34 6.95
N ASP A 503 -18.27 -13.46 5.95
CA ASP A 503 -17.85 -13.75 4.58
C ASP A 503 -16.33 -13.76 4.43
N ALA A 504 -15.62 -12.84 5.10
CA ALA A 504 -14.17 -12.85 5.12
C ALA A 504 -13.62 -14.15 5.74
N GLN A 505 -14.20 -14.62 6.85
CA GLN A 505 -13.84 -15.90 7.47
C GLN A 505 -14.11 -17.09 6.54
N ARG A 506 -15.29 -17.14 5.92
CA ARG A 506 -15.64 -18.17 4.94
C ARG A 506 -14.63 -18.21 3.80
N LEU A 507 -14.31 -17.04 3.25
CA LEU A 507 -13.37 -16.90 2.14
C LEU A 507 -11.92 -17.18 2.54
N ARG A 508 -11.56 -17.19 3.82
CA ARG A 508 -10.24 -17.68 4.26
C ARG A 508 -10.21 -19.20 4.47
N GLY A 509 -11.30 -19.76 4.99
CA GLY A 509 -11.34 -21.14 5.49
C GLY A 509 -11.62 -22.24 4.45
N VAL A 510 -12.19 -21.90 3.29
CA VAL A 510 -12.65 -22.88 2.29
C VAL A 510 -11.72 -22.87 1.07
N PHE A 511 -10.91 -23.93 0.89
CA PHE A 511 -10.15 -24.24 -0.34
C PHE A 511 -9.34 -23.09 -0.98
N GLY A 512 -8.31 -22.57 -0.29
CA GLY A 512 -7.38 -21.60 -0.88
C GLY A 512 -8.04 -20.30 -1.37
N ALA A 513 -9.22 -19.98 -0.81
CA ALA A 513 -10.02 -18.85 -1.17
C ALA A 513 -9.36 -17.55 -0.69
N ALA A 514 -9.47 -16.51 -1.53
CA ALA A 514 -9.01 -15.15 -1.25
C ALA A 514 -7.52 -15.02 -0.80
N PRO A 515 -6.55 -15.01 -1.74
CA PRO A 515 -5.12 -14.87 -1.43
C PRO A 515 -4.73 -13.53 -0.78
N GLY A 516 -5.68 -12.59 -0.69
CA GLY A 516 -5.42 -11.23 -0.23
C GLY A 516 -4.84 -10.36 -1.34
N TYR A 517 -4.29 -9.23 -0.93
CA TYR A 517 -3.76 -8.21 -1.84
C TYR A 517 -2.29 -7.94 -1.56
N SER A 518 -1.50 -7.76 -2.62
CA SER A 518 -0.16 -7.21 -2.52
C SER A 518 -0.29 -5.69 -2.43
N LEU A 519 -0.01 -5.11 -1.27
CA LEU A 519 -0.04 -3.67 -1.07
C LEU A 519 1.37 -3.11 -0.94
N ARG A 520 1.72 -2.19 -1.83
CA ARG A 520 2.89 -1.34 -1.72
C ARG A 520 2.53 -0.01 -1.06
N VAL A 521 3.29 0.35 -0.04
CA VAL A 521 3.16 1.62 0.71
C VAL A 521 4.39 2.47 0.44
N VAL A 522 4.16 3.65 -0.11
CA VAL A 522 5.20 4.57 -0.59
C VAL A 522 5.32 5.75 0.35
N PHE A 523 6.56 6.08 0.75
CA PHE A 523 6.84 7.16 1.70
C PHE A 523 7.14 8.48 0.96
N LEU A 524 6.10 9.27 0.65
CA LEU A 524 6.26 10.45 -0.21
C LEU A 524 7.08 11.59 0.42
N ASN A 525 7.15 11.66 1.75
CA ASN A 525 7.85 12.76 2.43
C ASN A 525 9.35 12.80 2.12
N GLU A 526 9.95 11.73 1.61
CA GLU A 526 11.36 11.67 1.22
C GLU A 526 11.65 12.28 -0.15
N PHE A 527 10.66 12.32 -1.04
CA PHE A 527 10.82 12.92 -2.37
C PHE A 527 10.70 14.44 -2.31
N ASN A 528 9.58 14.93 -1.73
CA ASN A 528 9.34 16.34 -1.46
C ASN A 528 8.10 16.49 -0.56
N PRO A 529 8.19 17.14 0.61
CA PRO A 529 7.04 17.32 1.51
C PRO A 529 5.85 18.04 0.86
N THR A 530 6.08 18.93 -0.12
CA THR A 530 4.98 19.63 -0.82
C THR A 530 4.26 18.74 -1.84
N THR A 531 4.92 17.72 -2.39
CA THR A 531 4.31 16.76 -3.32
C THR A 531 3.31 15.85 -2.60
N GLY A 532 3.57 15.51 -1.33
CA GLY A 532 2.62 14.74 -0.51
C GLY A 532 1.29 15.46 -0.25
N ASP A 533 1.30 16.80 -0.23
CA ASP A 533 0.10 17.60 0.01
C ASP A 533 -0.77 17.81 -1.23
N GLY A 534 -0.16 17.74 -2.43
CA GLY A 534 -0.88 17.79 -3.71
C GLY A 534 -1.44 16.45 -4.18
N ALA A 535 -1.03 15.32 -3.57
CA ALA A 535 -1.44 13.98 -4.00
C ALA A 535 -2.94 13.71 -3.77
N SER A 536 -3.55 12.92 -4.66
CA SER A 536 -4.94 12.49 -4.56
C SER A 536 -5.20 11.83 -3.21
N ARG A 537 -6.18 12.33 -2.45
CA ARG A 537 -6.45 11.84 -1.09
C ARG A 537 -7.37 10.61 -1.13
N CYS A 538 -7.06 9.61 -0.31
CA CYS A 538 -7.98 8.49 -0.09
C CYS A 538 -9.29 9.01 0.52
N GLY A 539 -10.43 8.53 0.01
CA GLY A 539 -11.71 8.78 0.66
C GLY A 539 -11.69 8.24 2.09
N SER A 540 -12.32 8.94 3.04
CA SER A 540 -12.30 8.54 4.45
C SER A 540 -13.67 8.63 5.11
N MET A 541 -13.89 7.76 6.08
CA MET A 541 -14.96 7.86 7.07
C MET A 541 -14.32 7.89 8.46
N THR A 542 -14.86 8.72 9.34
CA THR A 542 -14.46 8.74 10.75
C THR A 542 -15.66 8.36 11.59
N SER A 543 -15.49 7.37 12.46
CA SER A 543 -16.49 6.95 13.43
C SER A 543 -16.00 7.25 14.84
N GLY A 544 -16.95 7.39 15.78
CA GLY A 544 -16.63 7.35 17.21
C GLY A 544 -15.90 6.05 17.57
N PRO A 545 -15.21 6.01 18.73
CA PRO A 545 -14.38 4.87 19.10
C PRO A 545 -15.24 3.60 19.19
N VAL A 546 -14.94 2.62 18.34
CA VAL A 546 -15.42 1.27 18.55
C VAL A 546 -14.49 0.66 19.59
N VAL A 547 -14.91 0.70 20.85
CA VAL A 547 -14.19 0.01 21.93
C VAL A 547 -14.38 -1.49 21.68
N SER A 548 -13.46 -2.12 20.93
CA SER A 548 -13.35 -3.56 20.93
C SER A 548 -12.88 -3.99 22.33
N SER A 549 -13.49 -5.03 22.89
CA SER A 549 -13.18 -5.57 24.23
C SER A 549 -11.74 -6.07 24.43
N ASP A 550 -10.87 -5.99 23.42
CA ASP A 550 -9.49 -6.53 23.43
C ASP A 550 -8.42 -5.49 23.83
N LEU A 551 -8.75 -4.52 24.68
CA LEU A 551 -7.84 -3.45 25.12
C LEU A 551 -6.72 -3.88 26.09
N SER A 552 -6.37 -5.17 26.18
CA SER A 552 -5.44 -5.67 27.20
C SER A 552 -3.96 -5.78 26.78
N VAL A 553 -3.53 -5.34 25.59
CA VAL A 553 -2.14 -5.64 25.13
C VAL A 553 -1.24 -4.43 24.80
N LEU A 554 -1.72 -3.18 24.77
CA LEU A 554 -0.85 -2.03 24.43
C LEU A 554 -1.01 -0.82 25.35
N ALA A 555 -1.16 -1.06 26.65
CA ALA A 555 -1.01 -0.02 27.66
C ALA A 555 -0.23 -0.56 28.87
N ASN A 556 1.10 -0.50 28.81
CA ASN A 556 1.92 0.04 29.88
C ASN A 556 3.36 0.30 29.40
N PRO A 557 4.02 1.34 29.95
CA PRO A 557 5.19 2.00 29.38
C PRO A 557 6.46 1.15 29.30
#